data_AF-A0A957ECG2-F1
#
_entry.id   AF-A0A957ECG2-F1
#
_cell.length_a   1.000
_cell.length_b   1.000
_cell.length_c   1.000
_cell.angle_alpha   90.00
_cell.angle_beta   90.00
_cell.angle_gamma   90.00
#
_symmetry.space_group_name_H-M   'P 1'
#
loop_
_entity.id
_entity.type
_entity.pdbx_description
1 polymer ?
#
loop_
_entity_poly.entity_id
_entity_poly.type
_entity_poly.pdbx_seq_one_letter_code
_entity_poly.pdbx_strand_id
1 'polypeptide(L)'
;IAVDGDANDSFAIWEGQQWTVQINETYRTPYAAEGYGPHQLNAANAGWWVMDAAGAGYYIEPGLGQFGDGGLGDEPFIYITLHKPEEGDTDLPIFSPPGPSYCCNDDHLQGPDIFVNDEPIANANLVLWYVPQSTTDRVPAAEDGDGVYCWTVSGEPTPETYPCFAGPMFHPFELTEKTYVPLVERP
;
A
#
# COMPACT_ATOMS: atom_id res chain seq x y z
N ILE A 1 -5.33 -4.08 8.68
CA ILE A 1 -4.62 -3.04 9.45
C ILE A 1 -5.68 -2.15 10.10
N ALA A 2 -6.29 -2.67 11.15
CA ALA A 2 -6.72 -1.87 12.28
C ALA A 2 -5.48 -1.70 13.17
N VAL A 3 -5.31 -0.57 13.85
CA VAL A 3 -4.10 -0.34 14.68
C VAL A 3 -3.96 -1.45 15.74
N ASP A 4 -5.08 -2.01 16.21
CA ASP A 4 -5.15 -3.14 17.16
C ASP A 4 -6.03 -4.32 16.69
N GLY A 5 -6.39 -4.37 15.41
CA GLY A 5 -7.30 -5.44 14.91
C GLY A 5 -8.76 -5.25 15.32
N ASP A 6 -9.13 -4.08 15.84
CA ASP A 6 -10.45 -3.76 16.36
C ASP A 6 -11.21 -2.80 15.43
N ALA A 7 -12.34 -2.27 15.89
CA ALA A 7 -13.09 -1.25 15.18
C ALA A 7 -12.67 0.16 15.63
N ASN A 8 -13.23 1.19 15.00
CA ASN A 8 -12.93 2.60 15.28
C ASN A 8 -11.59 3.09 14.70
N ASP A 9 -11.09 2.46 13.64
CA ASP A 9 -10.00 3.02 12.85
C ASP A 9 -10.53 3.94 11.75
N SER A 10 -9.65 4.85 11.33
CA SER A 10 -9.84 5.70 10.18
C SER A 10 -8.64 5.59 9.25
N PHE A 11 -8.90 5.70 7.96
CA PHE A 11 -7.89 5.78 6.92
C PHE A 11 -7.99 7.12 6.21
N ALA A 12 -6.85 7.73 5.89
CA ALA A 12 -6.84 8.96 5.11
C ALA A 12 -5.72 9.00 4.09
N ILE A 13 -5.93 9.91 3.14
CA ILE A 13 -5.09 10.11 1.98
C ILE A 13 -4.59 11.56 1.96
N TRP A 14 -3.32 11.77 1.60
CA TRP A 14 -2.77 13.10 1.40
C TRP A 14 -3.17 13.66 0.03
N GLU A 15 -3.97 14.72 0.02
CA GLU A 15 -4.45 15.39 -1.20
C GLU A 15 -3.61 16.65 -1.52
N GLY A 16 -2.33 16.63 -1.16
CA GLY A 16 -1.36 17.69 -1.46
C GLY A 16 -1.28 18.85 -0.47
N GLN A 17 -2.38 19.15 0.21
CA GLN A 17 -2.43 20.22 1.22
C GLN A 17 -2.95 19.74 2.57
N GLN A 18 -3.77 18.70 2.57
CA GLN A 18 -4.43 18.20 3.76
C GLN A 18 -4.70 16.70 3.62
N TRP A 19 -4.85 16.07 4.77
CA TRP A 19 -5.33 14.71 4.89
C TRP A 19 -6.85 14.67 4.70
N THR A 20 -7.33 13.76 3.86
CA THR A 20 -8.76 13.53 3.63
C THR A 20 -9.11 12.12 4.07
N VAL A 21 -9.92 12.02 5.13
CA VAL A 21 -10.43 10.74 5.65
C VAL A 21 -11.35 10.11 4.61
N GLN A 22 -11.14 8.83 4.35
CA GLN A 22 -11.96 8.04 3.45
C GLN A 22 -13.12 7.42 4.24
N ILE A 23 -14.32 7.52 3.67
CA ILE A 23 -15.55 7.00 4.29
C ILE A 23 -15.99 5.66 3.69
N ASN A 24 -15.57 5.38 2.45
CA ASN A 24 -15.87 4.16 1.73
C ASN A 24 -14.56 3.49 1.28
N GLU A 25 -14.61 2.18 1.07
CA GLU A 25 -13.51 1.39 0.51
C GLU A 25 -12.92 2.05 -0.73
N THR A 26 -11.60 1.96 -0.86
CA THR A 26 -10.94 2.62 -1.98
C THR A 26 -9.57 2.04 -2.25
N TYR A 27 -9.00 2.39 -3.40
CA TYR A 27 -7.62 2.06 -3.74
C TYR A 27 -6.90 3.28 -4.29
N ARG A 28 -5.57 3.31 -4.18
CA ARG A 28 -4.70 4.39 -4.69
C ARG A 28 -3.34 3.88 -5.12
N THR A 29 -2.64 4.68 -5.93
CA THR A 29 -1.24 4.47 -6.27
C THR A 29 -0.48 5.80 -6.18
N PRO A 30 0.80 5.82 -5.76
CA PRO A 30 1.60 7.05 -5.73
C PRO A 30 2.04 7.53 -7.13
N TYR A 31 1.73 6.77 -8.19
CA TYR A 31 2.11 7.08 -9.57
C TYR A 31 1.00 7.84 -10.30
N ALA A 32 1.37 8.56 -11.35
CA ALA A 32 0.42 9.26 -12.19
C ALA A 32 -0.31 8.28 -13.14
N ALA A 33 -1.28 7.52 -12.62
CA ALA A 33 -2.18 6.69 -13.41
C ALA A 33 -3.49 7.45 -13.73
N GLU A 34 -3.92 7.48 -15.00
CA GLU A 34 -5.17 8.16 -15.37
C GLU A 34 -6.38 7.58 -14.60
N GLY A 35 -7.11 8.43 -13.88
CA GLY A 35 -8.27 8.01 -13.06
C GLY A 35 -7.92 7.46 -11.67
N TYR A 36 -6.65 7.16 -11.41
CA TYR A 36 -6.20 6.41 -10.22
C TYR A 36 -4.96 7.01 -9.54
N GLY A 37 -4.36 8.05 -10.14
CA GLY A 37 -3.29 8.93 -9.64
C GLY A 37 -3.22 10.29 -10.38
N PRO A 38 -2.45 11.28 -9.90
CA PRO A 38 -1.35 11.17 -8.93
C PRO A 38 -1.82 11.29 -7.48
N HIS A 39 -1.30 10.42 -6.61
CA HIS A 39 -1.24 10.73 -5.19
C HIS A 39 -0.04 11.61 -4.92
N GLN A 40 -0.29 12.71 -4.23
CA GLN A 40 0.79 13.53 -3.73
C GLN A 40 1.33 12.84 -2.48
N LEU A 41 2.64 12.80 -2.34
CA LEU A 41 3.25 12.50 -1.05
C LEU A 41 3.47 13.83 -0.31
N ASN A 42 3.37 13.78 1.01
CA ASN A 42 3.75 14.94 1.81
C ASN A 42 5.28 15.12 1.81
N ALA A 43 5.78 16.16 2.50
CA ALA A 43 7.21 16.45 2.57
C ALA A 43 8.04 15.36 3.28
N ALA A 44 7.39 14.41 3.95
CA ALA A 44 8.00 13.24 4.59
C ALA A 44 7.73 11.94 3.80
N ASN A 45 7.41 12.04 2.51
CA ASN A 45 7.08 10.91 1.62
C ASN A 45 5.87 10.05 2.02
N ALA A 46 5.08 10.46 3.02
CA ALA A 46 3.87 9.72 3.37
C ALA A 46 2.71 10.10 2.44
N GLY A 47 2.03 9.08 1.92
CA GLY A 47 0.82 9.24 1.11
C GLY A 47 -0.46 8.96 1.88
N TRP A 48 -0.36 8.19 2.97
CA TRP A 48 -1.51 7.68 3.72
C TRP A 48 -1.25 7.64 5.21
N TRP A 49 -2.32 7.56 5.98
CA TRP A 49 -2.25 7.11 7.37
C TRP A 49 -3.43 6.22 7.74
N VAL A 50 -3.20 5.38 8.73
CA VAL A 50 -4.22 4.68 9.51
C VAL A 50 -4.11 5.14 10.96
N MET A 51 -5.24 5.34 11.63
CA MET A 51 -5.28 5.86 13.00
C MET A 51 -6.48 5.31 13.74
N ASP A 52 -6.28 4.97 15.02
CA ASP A 52 -7.34 4.55 15.92
C ASP A 52 -8.12 5.74 16.51
N ALA A 53 -9.15 5.44 17.30
CA ALA A 53 -9.95 6.45 18.00
C ALA A 53 -9.20 7.14 19.15
N ALA A 54 -8.09 6.58 19.64
CA ALA A 54 -7.23 7.19 20.66
C ALA A 54 -6.25 8.22 20.06
N GLY A 55 -6.15 8.28 18.72
CA GLY A 55 -5.25 9.15 17.99
C GLY A 55 -3.86 8.56 17.77
N ALA A 56 -3.63 7.28 18.07
CA ALA A 56 -2.42 6.57 17.73
C ALA A 56 -2.56 5.94 16.33
N GLY A 57 -1.45 5.86 15.59
CA GLY A 57 -1.50 5.36 14.23
C GLY A 57 -0.16 5.31 13.53
N TYR A 58 -0.23 5.10 12.22
CA TYR A 58 0.94 5.02 11.36
C TYR A 58 0.75 5.87 10.11
N TYR A 59 1.74 6.70 9.79
CA TYR A 59 1.92 7.16 8.43
C TYR A 59 2.50 6.04 7.59
N ILE A 60 2.08 5.97 6.33
CA ILE A 60 2.46 4.93 5.38
C ILE A 60 3.24 5.59 4.25
N GLU A 61 4.51 5.24 4.15
CA GLU A 61 5.42 5.68 3.11
C GLU A 61 5.63 4.52 2.11
N PRO A 62 5.29 4.69 0.81
CA PRO A 62 5.52 3.64 -0.19
C PRO A 62 7.01 3.51 -0.53
N GLY A 63 7.44 2.32 -0.95
CA GLY A 63 8.76 2.13 -1.53
C GLY A 63 8.88 2.78 -2.91
N LEU A 64 9.71 3.81 -3.02
CA LEU A 64 10.16 4.48 -4.24
C LEU A 64 11.68 4.27 -4.48
N GLY A 65 12.28 3.28 -3.80
CA GLY A 65 13.73 3.01 -3.82
C GLY A 65 14.54 3.86 -2.83
N GLN A 66 13.87 4.62 -1.95
CA GLN A 66 14.48 5.56 -1.03
C GLN A 66 15.00 4.96 0.29
N PHE A 67 14.69 3.69 0.58
CA PHE A 67 14.96 3.08 1.90
C PHE A 67 16.40 2.59 2.08
N GLY A 68 17.18 2.48 1.02
CA GLY A 68 18.57 1.97 1.10
C GLY A 68 18.67 0.51 1.51
N ASP A 69 17.58 -0.25 1.38
CA ASP A 69 17.48 -1.70 1.60
C ASP A 69 17.83 -2.52 0.34
N GLY A 70 18.02 -1.85 -0.80
CA GLY A 70 18.26 -2.47 -2.10
C GLY A 70 17.00 -2.66 -2.95
N GLY A 71 15.85 -2.15 -2.50
CA GLY A 71 14.66 -2.02 -3.34
C GLY A 71 14.83 -0.93 -4.39
N LEU A 72 14.27 -1.15 -5.58
CA LEU A 72 14.31 -0.19 -6.70
C LEU A 72 13.05 0.70 -6.78
N GLY A 73 12.08 0.46 -5.90
CA GLY A 73 10.75 1.05 -5.94
C GLY A 73 9.68 -0.01 -6.21
N ASP A 74 8.53 0.15 -5.57
CA ASP A 74 7.51 -0.89 -5.46
C ASP A 74 6.34 -0.70 -6.42
N GLU A 75 6.26 0.43 -7.09
CA GLU A 75 5.11 0.88 -7.86
C GLU A 75 3.71 0.47 -7.33
N PRO A 76 3.38 0.67 -6.03
CA PRO A 76 2.31 -0.12 -5.44
C PRO A 76 0.92 0.40 -5.82
N PHE A 77 -0.02 -0.53 -5.85
CA PHE A 77 -1.42 -0.23 -5.55
C PHE A 77 -1.71 -0.55 -4.10
N ILE A 78 -2.35 0.38 -3.42
CA ILE A 78 -2.89 0.15 -2.07
C ILE A 78 -4.41 0.07 -2.14
N TYR A 79 -5.00 -0.78 -1.30
CA TYR A 79 -6.44 -0.93 -1.15
C TYR A 79 -6.77 -0.87 0.33
N ILE A 80 -7.84 -0.17 0.68
CA ILE A 80 -8.40 -0.17 2.03
C ILE A 80 -9.81 -0.76 1.95
N THR A 81 -10.01 -1.87 2.66
CA THR A 81 -11.29 -2.60 2.69
C THR A 81 -11.80 -2.71 4.12
N LEU A 82 -13.10 -2.91 4.25
CA LEU A 82 -13.68 -3.36 5.51
C LEU A 82 -13.14 -4.75 5.83
N HIS A 83 -12.80 -5.01 7.09
CA HIS A 83 -12.40 -6.35 7.50
C HIS A 83 -13.59 -7.32 7.47
N LYS A 84 -13.46 -8.36 6.65
CA LYS A 84 -14.35 -9.52 6.62
C LYS A 84 -13.54 -10.82 6.71
N PRO A 85 -13.95 -11.77 7.56
CA PRO A 85 -13.25 -13.05 7.67
C PRO A 85 -13.12 -13.83 6.36
N GLU A 86 -14.06 -13.67 5.44
CA GLU A 86 -14.12 -14.36 4.14
C GLU A 86 -13.34 -13.66 3.02
N GLU A 87 -12.50 -12.69 3.36
CA GLU A 87 -11.67 -11.95 2.39
C GLU A 87 -10.17 -12.11 2.72
N GLY A 88 -9.73 -13.33 3.08
CA GLY A 88 -8.31 -13.63 3.29
C GLY A 88 -7.90 -14.10 4.69
N ASP A 89 -8.76 -13.97 5.70
CA ASP A 89 -8.46 -14.40 7.08
C ASP A 89 -8.77 -15.89 7.29
N THR A 90 -9.94 -16.34 6.80
CA THR A 90 -10.39 -17.74 6.95
C THR A 90 -10.30 -18.55 5.65
N ASP A 91 -10.12 -17.86 4.52
CA ASP A 91 -9.91 -18.43 3.22
C ASP A 91 -8.64 -17.87 2.59
N LEU A 92 -7.96 -18.68 1.78
CA LEU A 92 -6.96 -18.15 0.86
C LEU A 92 -7.71 -17.87 -0.44
N PRO A 93 -8.09 -16.61 -0.73
CA PRO A 93 -8.68 -16.30 -2.02
C PRO A 93 -7.67 -16.73 -3.07
N ILE A 94 -8.04 -17.74 -3.84
CA ILE A 94 -7.44 -17.93 -5.14
C ILE A 94 -7.92 -16.71 -5.92
N PHE A 95 -7.08 -15.69 -6.08
CA PHE A 95 -7.29 -14.54 -6.98
C PHE A 95 -7.30 -14.99 -8.46
N SER A 96 -7.86 -16.16 -8.74
CA SER A 96 -7.89 -16.84 -10.02
C SER A 96 -9.23 -17.55 -10.25
N PRO A 97 -10.28 -16.79 -10.61
CA PRO A 97 -11.17 -17.15 -11.69
C PRO A 97 -10.64 -16.58 -13.03
N PRO A 98 -11.02 -17.11 -14.20
CA PRO A 98 -10.79 -16.41 -15.46
C PRO A 98 -11.56 -15.08 -15.45
N GLY A 99 -10.85 -13.97 -15.31
CA GLY A 99 -11.41 -12.64 -15.14
C GLY A 99 -10.34 -11.55 -15.24
N PRO A 100 -10.73 -10.27 -15.27
CA PRO A 100 -9.80 -9.16 -15.47
C PRO A 100 -8.88 -8.90 -14.26
N SER A 101 -9.25 -9.35 -13.04
CA SER A 101 -8.47 -9.18 -11.80
C SER A 101 -7.42 -10.29 -11.59
N TYR A 102 -6.61 -10.55 -12.62
CA TYR A 102 -5.46 -11.44 -12.53
C TYR A 102 -4.25 -10.65 -12.02
N CYS A 103 -3.42 -11.23 -11.15
CA CYS A 103 -2.20 -10.57 -10.69
C CYS A 103 -1.33 -10.13 -11.88
N CYS A 104 -0.62 -9.01 -11.72
CA CYS A 104 0.32 -8.47 -12.70
C CYS A 104 -0.31 -7.73 -13.90
N ASN A 105 -1.51 -7.17 -13.74
CA ASN A 105 -1.92 -6.08 -14.62
C ASN A 105 -1.01 -4.85 -14.40
N ASP A 106 -1.05 -3.88 -15.32
CA ASP A 106 -0.39 -2.59 -15.18
C ASP A 106 -1.32 -1.51 -14.57
N ASP A 107 -2.49 -1.93 -14.08
CA ASP A 107 -3.53 -1.07 -13.52
C ASP A 107 -4.00 -1.54 -12.13
N HIS A 108 -5.07 -0.95 -11.61
CA HIS A 108 -5.58 -1.24 -10.27
C HIS A 108 -6.26 -2.62 -10.12
N LEU A 109 -6.29 -3.47 -11.15
CA LEU A 109 -6.91 -4.79 -11.07
C LEU A 109 -5.88 -5.83 -10.58
N GLN A 110 -5.48 -5.74 -9.32
CA GLN A 110 -4.36 -6.50 -8.76
C GLN A 110 -4.75 -7.68 -7.86
N GLY A 111 -6.03 -8.04 -7.81
CA GLY A 111 -6.55 -9.10 -6.94
C GLY A 111 -7.44 -8.52 -5.84
N PRO A 112 -6.92 -7.68 -4.91
CA PRO A 112 -7.74 -7.07 -3.87
C PRO A 112 -8.84 -6.13 -4.37
N ASP A 113 -8.79 -5.71 -5.64
CA ASP A 113 -9.84 -4.91 -6.27
C ASP A 113 -11.22 -5.59 -6.19
N ILE A 114 -11.27 -6.92 -6.16
CA ILE A 114 -12.53 -7.67 -6.05
C ILE A 114 -13.26 -7.45 -4.72
N PHE A 115 -12.54 -7.02 -3.68
CA PHE A 115 -13.09 -6.76 -2.36
C PHE A 115 -13.59 -5.32 -2.23
N VAL A 116 -13.10 -4.39 -3.05
CA VAL A 116 -13.56 -3.00 -3.05
C VAL A 116 -14.95 -2.91 -3.69
N ASN A 117 -15.98 -2.82 -2.87
CA ASN A 117 -17.39 -2.84 -3.28
C ASN A 117 -18.21 -1.68 -2.68
N ASP A 118 -17.53 -0.57 -2.34
CA ASP A 118 -18.11 0.68 -1.82
C ASP A 118 -18.70 0.54 -0.41
N GLU A 119 -18.17 -0.38 0.39
CA GLU A 119 -18.56 -0.52 1.79
C GLU A 119 -18.07 0.64 2.67
N PRO A 120 -18.80 0.97 3.74
CA PRO A 120 -18.39 2.01 4.67
C PRO A 120 -17.20 1.54 5.53
N ILE A 121 -16.14 2.35 5.56
CA ILE A 121 -14.90 2.08 6.32
C ILE A 121 -14.63 3.12 7.42
N ALA A 122 -15.51 4.10 7.60
CA ALA A 122 -15.35 5.08 8.68
C ALA A 122 -15.57 4.42 10.06
N ASN A 123 -14.59 4.56 10.96
CA ASN A 123 -14.60 3.98 12.31
C ASN A 123 -14.81 2.45 12.31
N ALA A 124 -14.18 1.76 11.36
CA ALA A 124 -14.35 0.33 11.16
C ALA A 124 -13.06 -0.44 11.44
N ASN A 125 -13.15 -1.77 11.45
CA ASN A 125 -11.96 -2.63 11.38
C ASN A 125 -11.51 -2.69 9.93
N LEU A 126 -10.27 -2.34 9.66
CA LEU A 126 -9.78 -2.13 8.30
C LEU A 126 -8.77 -3.19 7.88
N VAL A 127 -8.73 -3.50 6.59
CA VAL A 127 -7.65 -4.26 5.95
C VAL A 127 -6.96 -3.36 4.93
N LEU A 128 -5.63 -3.26 5.04
CA LEU A 128 -4.79 -2.58 4.05
C LEU A 128 -4.12 -3.66 3.22
N TRP A 129 -4.39 -3.64 1.92
CA TRP A 129 -3.67 -4.44 0.94
C TRP A 129 -2.61 -3.56 0.31
N TYR A 130 -1.35 -4.00 0.36
CA TYR A 130 -0.24 -3.34 -0.33
C TYR A 130 0.25 -4.29 -1.41
N VAL A 131 0.04 -3.92 -2.67
CA VAL A 131 0.39 -4.76 -3.82
C VAL A 131 1.55 -4.11 -4.57
N PRO A 132 2.81 -4.52 -4.31
CA PRO A 132 3.95 -4.03 -5.05
C PRO A 132 3.99 -4.63 -6.45
N GLN A 133 4.37 -3.81 -7.42
CA GLN A 133 4.71 -4.21 -8.78
C GLN A 133 6.24 -4.27 -8.87
N SER A 134 6.77 -5.49 -8.94
CA SER A 134 8.21 -5.71 -9.12
C SER A 134 8.47 -6.46 -10.42
N THR A 135 9.45 -5.96 -11.17
CA THR A 135 9.94 -6.59 -12.40
C THR A 135 11.30 -7.25 -12.15
N THR A 136 11.50 -8.42 -12.74
CA THR A 136 12.80 -9.09 -12.72
C THR A 136 13.81 -8.31 -13.56
N ASP A 137 14.95 -8.00 -12.95
CA ASP A 137 16.13 -7.48 -13.62
C ASP A 137 17.28 -8.49 -13.56
N ARG A 138 17.92 -8.70 -14.70
CA ARG A 138 19.05 -9.63 -14.87
C ARG A 138 20.31 -8.92 -15.35
N VAL A 139 20.22 -7.61 -15.55
CA VAL A 139 21.30 -6.80 -16.09
C VAL A 139 22.30 -6.52 -14.96
N PRO A 140 23.60 -6.76 -15.16
CA PRO A 140 24.60 -6.40 -14.18
C PRO A 140 24.63 -4.88 -13.94
N ALA A 141 24.84 -4.46 -12.69
CA ALA A 141 24.83 -3.03 -12.32
C ALA A 141 25.87 -2.18 -13.09
N ALA A 142 26.90 -2.81 -13.68
CA ALA A 142 27.87 -2.13 -14.52
C ALA A 142 27.30 -1.66 -15.87
N GLU A 143 26.16 -2.21 -16.30
CA GLU A 143 25.56 -1.95 -17.61
C GLU A 143 24.46 -0.86 -17.55
N ASP A 144 23.59 -0.87 -16.54
CA ASP A 144 22.48 0.08 -16.39
C ASP A 144 22.46 0.86 -15.07
N GLY A 145 23.21 0.42 -14.07
CA GLY A 145 23.31 1.06 -12.75
C GLY A 145 22.37 0.49 -11.68
N ASP A 146 21.37 -0.31 -12.07
CA ASP A 146 20.35 -0.86 -11.17
C ASP A 146 20.80 -2.22 -10.62
N GLY A 147 21.31 -3.07 -11.52
CA GLY A 147 21.81 -4.39 -11.17
C GLY A 147 20.74 -5.47 -11.07
N VAL A 148 21.22 -6.68 -10.83
CA VAL A 148 20.37 -7.87 -10.80
C VAL A 148 19.39 -7.77 -9.62
N TYR A 149 18.09 -7.86 -9.92
CA TYR A 149 16.99 -7.66 -8.99
C TYR A 149 15.88 -8.69 -9.24
N CYS A 150 15.23 -9.18 -8.19
CA CYS A 150 14.19 -10.19 -8.34
C CYS A 150 14.63 -11.41 -9.16
N TRP A 151 15.82 -11.94 -8.88
CA TRP A 151 16.47 -12.95 -9.70
C TRP A 151 17.19 -14.01 -8.89
N THR A 152 17.33 -15.20 -9.48
CA THR A 152 18.09 -16.29 -8.90
C THR A 152 18.89 -16.98 -10.00
N VAL A 153 20.19 -17.15 -9.76
CA VAL A 153 21.06 -17.97 -10.61
C VAL A 153 21.13 -19.35 -9.97
N SER A 154 20.51 -20.33 -10.63
CA SER A 154 20.57 -21.73 -10.22
C SER A 154 21.77 -22.42 -10.85
N GLY A 155 22.62 -23.06 -10.04
CA GLY A 155 23.78 -23.81 -10.53
C GLY A 155 24.78 -24.18 -9.43
N GLU A 156 25.48 -25.29 -9.62
CA GLU A 156 26.62 -25.72 -8.80
C GLU A 156 27.94 -25.20 -9.40
N PRO A 157 28.94 -24.79 -8.60
CA PRO A 157 28.99 -24.86 -7.13
C PRO A 157 28.50 -23.59 -6.39
N THR A 158 28.09 -22.55 -7.13
CA THR A 158 27.81 -21.22 -6.55
C THR A 158 26.46 -20.69 -7.02
N PRO A 159 25.36 -21.08 -6.36
CA PRO A 159 24.07 -20.43 -6.56
C PRO A 159 24.09 -19.01 -6.00
N GLU A 160 23.35 -18.10 -6.62
CA GLU A 160 23.22 -16.69 -6.21
C GLU A 160 21.75 -16.28 -6.15
N THR A 161 21.40 -15.43 -5.19
CA THR A 161 20.04 -14.92 -5.00
C THR A 161 20.07 -13.41 -4.84
N TYR A 162 19.20 -12.76 -5.61
CA TYR A 162 19.03 -11.31 -5.68
C TYR A 162 17.58 -11.01 -5.27
N PRO A 163 17.34 -10.64 -4.00
CA PRO A 163 15.99 -10.50 -3.45
C PRO A 163 15.24 -9.32 -4.06
N CYS A 164 13.91 -9.41 -4.06
CA CYS A 164 12.99 -8.29 -4.29
C CYS A 164 12.68 -7.63 -2.94
N PHE A 165 13.40 -6.59 -2.55
CA PHE A 165 12.99 -5.82 -1.37
C PHE A 165 11.83 -4.92 -1.76
N ALA A 166 10.64 -5.22 -1.22
CA ALA A 166 9.43 -4.45 -1.45
C ALA A 166 8.59 -4.37 -0.19
N GLY A 167 7.90 -3.24 -0.02
CA GLY A 167 6.96 -3.00 1.06
C GLY A 167 6.97 -1.54 1.53
N PRO A 168 5.86 -1.09 2.15
CA PRO A 168 5.81 0.24 2.72
C PRO A 168 6.58 0.31 4.03
N MET A 169 7.03 1.52 4.37
CA MET A 169 7.51 1.84 5.71
C MET A 169 6.37 2.45 6.54
N PHE A 170 6.18 1.92 7.74
CA PHE A 170 5.20 2.43 8.70
C PHE A 170 5.90 3.31 9.75
N HIS A 171 5.50 4.57 9.81
CA HIS A 171 6.02 5.54 10.77
C HIS A 171 4.99 5.78 11.87
N PRO A 172 5.22 5.32 13.12
CA PRO A 172 4.25 5.49 14.19
C PRO A 172 4.09 6.97 14.56
N PHE A 173 2.86 7.36 14.90
CA PHE A 173 2.56 8.68 15.46
C PHE A 173 1.45 8.60 16.51
N GLU A 174 1.35 9.65 17.33
CA GLU A 174 0.24 9.88 18.25
C GLU A 174 -0.20 11.35 18.14
N LEU A 175 -1.50 11.58 17.98
CA LEU A 175 -2.10 12.91 18.10
C LEU A 175 -2.09 13.33 19.57
N THR A 176 -1.05 14.06 19.99
CA THR A 176 -1.15 14.82 21.24
C THR A 176 -2.15 15.96 21.05
N GLU A 177 -2.91 16.34 22.11
CA GLU A 177 -4.01 17.34 22.12
C GLU A 177 -3.73 18.69 21.41
N LYS A 178 -2.50 18.95 20.96
CA LYS A 178 -2.10 20.16 20.22
C LYS A 178 -2.23 20.05 18.70
N THR A 179 -2.50 18.88 18.14
CA THR A 179 -2.60 18.69 16.69
C THR A 179 -4.07 18.51 16.31
N TYR A 180 -4.83 19.61 16.30
CA TYR A 180 -6.18 19.61 15.75
C TYR A 180 -6.11 19.26 14.26
N VAL A 181 -6.55 18.05 13.89
CA VAL A 181 -7.04 17.79 12.55
C VAL A 181 -8.43 18.42 12.50
N PRO A 182 -8.68 19.46 11.66
CA PRO A 182 -10.02 19.99 11.54
C PRO A 182 -10.90 18.91 10.90
N LEU A 183 -11.69 18.23 11.73
CA LEU A 183 -12.85 17.47 11.26
C LEU A 183 -13.81 18.51 10.67
N VAL A 184 -13.84 18.60 9.34
CA VAL A 184 -14.86 19.37 8.64
C VAL A 184 -16.17 18.61 8.78
N GLU A 185 -16.97 18.96 9.78
CA GLU A 185 -18.41 18.74 9.73
C GLU A 185 -18.93 19.51 8.51
N ARG A 186 -19.24 18.81 7.41
CA ARG A 186 -19.96 19.43 6.30
C ARG A 186 -21.45 19.53 6.66
N PRO A 187 -22.12 20.63 6.27
CA PRO A 187 -23.50 20.97 6.66
C PRO A 187 -24.57 20.03 6.10
#